data_AF-A0A9W6GNR7-F1
#
_entry.id   AF-A0A9W6GNR7-F1
#
_cell.length_a   1.000
_cell.length_b   1.000
_cell.length_c   1.000
_cell.angle_alpha   90.00
_cell.angle_beta   90.00
_cell.angle_gamma   90.00
#
_symmetry.space_group_name_H-M   'P 1'
#
loop_
_entity.id
_entity.type
_entity.pdbx_description
1 polymer ?
#
loop_
_entity_poly.entity_id
_entity_poly.type
_entity_poly.pdbx_seq_one_letter_code
_entity_poly.pdbx_strand_id
1 'polypeptide(L)'
;MPANQEVIEGAINNLQKIVVELFQADPSVVRWFEYSNITWRVRIPKGTPQPILKLNDRVISEAGSLLVSPGKYTITATMDEVSIVLKELIIGITHELCQDIVVEKADDIRQAIQNELESMFPKDGDFIQRSPATIDFGRGVGRRELSVQVKLIIPIDNGPIDHVDIDIDLRFSFSIIQPDHDHPKGLAIVYLQGFDVQTDIDLPWYLDSLWFGVFEGFVEGKIDESVEKQLKPKLKACLQRLIDNNLPELPDTLYLSNIFNNNNGDLVLRLCPS
;
A
#
# COMPACT_ATOMS: atom_id res chain seq x y z
N MET A 1 -19.64 15.28 36.95
CA MET A 1 -19.32 16.72 36.87
C MET A 1 -17.94 16.80 36.26
N PRO A 2 -17.70 17.58 35.20
CA PRO A 2 -16.35 17.77 34.65
C PRO A 2 -15.42 18.36 35.73
N ALA A 3 -14.14 17.99 35.70
CA ALA A 3 -13.14 18.52 36.64
C ALA A 3 -13.07 20.05 36.54
N ASN A 4 -12.89 20.74 37.68
CA ASN A 4 -12.70 22.18 37.67
C ASN A 4 -11.32 22.52 37.05
N GLN A 5 -11.16 23.75 36.55
CA GLN A 5 -9.95 24.15 35.84
C GLN A 5 -8.68 24.07 36.72
N GLU A 6 -8.80 24.36 38.01
CA GLU A 6 -7.70 24.26 38.98
C GLU A 6 -7.17 22.81 39.13
N VAL A 7 -8.06 21.81 39.11
CA VAL A 7 -7.69 20.39 39.17
C VAL A 7 -6.96 19.98 37.89
N ILE A 8 -7.41 20.44 36.72
CA ILE A 8 -6.77 20.16 35.43
C ILE A 8 -5.36 20.77 35.39
N GLU A 9 -5.21 22.04 35.77
CA GLU A 9 -3.91 22.72 35.82
C GLU A 9 -2.97 22.08 36.84
N GLY A 10 -3.50 21.66 37.99
CA GLY A 10 -2.76 20.88 39.00
C GLY A 10 -2.28 19.54 38.46
N ALA A 11 -3.13 18.80 37.74
CA ALA A 11 -2.80 17.53 37.13
C ALA A 11 -1.70 17.69 36.06
N ILE A 12 -1.81 18.69 35.16
CA ILE A 12 -0.77 18.98 34.16
C ILE A 12 0.57 19.26 34.85
N ASN A 13 0.59 20.14 35.84
CA ASN A 13 1.81 20.50 36.57
C ASN A 13 2.45 19.30 37.29
N ASN A 14 1.64 18.36 37.76
CA ASN A 14 2.11 17.15 38.42
C ASN A 14 2.65 16.13 37.41
N LEU A 15 1.92 15.91 36.32
CA LEU A 15 2.31 14.99 35.26
C LEU A 15 3.65 15.40 34.61
N GLN A 16 3.87 16.71 34.39
CA GLN A 16 5.12 17.23 33.83
C GLN A 16 6.36 16.99 34.69
N LYS A 17 6.20 16.72 35.99
CA LYS A 17 7.32 16.43 36.91
C LYS A 17 7.72 14.97 36.91
N ILE A 18 6.94 14.09 36.28
CA ILE A 18 7.24 12.65 36.19
C ILE A 18 8.42 12.46 35.24
N VAL A 19 9.41 11.67 35.67
CA VAL A 19 10.61 11.41 34.88
C VAL A 19 10.68 9.94 34.49
N VAL A 20 10.86 9.67 33.20
CA VAL A 20 11.17 8.32 32.72
C VAL A 20 12.69 8.15 32.78
N GLU A 21 13.16 7.38 33.76
CA GLU A 21 14.59 7.12 33.98
C GLU A 21 15.15 6.13 32.97
N LEU A 22 14.32 5.14 32.61
CA LEU A 22 14.68 4.07 31.70
C LEU A 22 13.47 3.79 30.82
N PHE A 23 13.67 3.75 29.51
CA PHE A 23 12.70 3.21 28.56
C PHE A 23 13.46 2.78 27.32
N GLN A 24 13.80 1.50 27.28
CA GLN A 24 14.66 0.93 26.24
C GLN A 24 14.15 -0.45 25.83
N ALA A 25 14.49 -0.83 24.61
CA ALA A 25 14.25 -2.15 24.05
C ALA A 25 15.59 -2.86 23.89
N ASP A 26 15.63 -4.14 24.28
CA ASP A 26 16.77 -5.01 24.04
C ASP A 26 16.30 -6.30 23.35
N PRO A 27 16.65 -6.51 22.06
CA PRO A 27 17.34 -5.56 21.17
C PRO A 27 16.38 -4.46 20.64
N SER A 28 16.92 -3.27 20.34
CA SER A 28 16.12 -2.16 19.77
C SER A 28 15.71 -2.36 18.31
N VAL A 29 16.29 -3.37 17.66
CA VAL A 29 15.97 -3.82 16.31
C VAL A 29 15.95 -5.35 16.33
N VAL A 30 14.88 -5.95 15.86
CA VAL A 30 14.68 -7.41 15.80
C VAL A 30 14.42 -7.85 14.36
N ARG A 31 14.45 -9.16 14.09
CA ARG A 31 13.91 -9.69 12.83
C ARG A 31 12.38 -9.70 12.88
N TRP A 32 11.74 -9.98 11.75
CA TRP A 32 10.30 -10.28 11.76
C TRP A 32 10.06 -11.52 12.64
N PHE A 33 8.93 -11.56 13.35
CA PHE A 33 8.49 -12.61 14.28
C PHE A 33 9.36 -12.82 15.52
N GLU A 34 10.49 -12.14 15.59
CA GLU A 34 11.25 -12.00 16.82
C GLU A 34 10.61 -10.95 17.72
N TYR A 35 10.76 -11.17 19.01
CA TYR A 35 10.28 -10.28 20.04
C TYR A 35 11.46 -9.53 20.65
N SER A 36 11.20 -8.30 21.08
CA SER A 36 12.13 -7.53 21.89
C SER A 36 11.57 -7.38 23.29
N ASN A 37 12.45 -7.29 24.28
CA ASN A 37 12.06 -7.00 25.63
C ASN A 37 12.16 -5.49 25.89
N ILE A 38 11.03 -4.83 26.12
CA ILE A 38 11.02 -3.46 26.62
C ILE A 38 11.21 -3.48 28.13
N THR A 39 12.13 -2.67 28.63
CA THR A 39 12.28 -2.41 30.07
C THR A 39 12.04 -0.94 30.35
N TRP A 40 11.29 -0.66 31.41
CA TRP A 40 11.00 0.71 31.83
C TRP A 40 11.20 0.95 33.32
N ARG A 41 11.45 2.22 33.65
CA ARG A 41 11.44 2.76 35.01
C ARG A 41 11.01 4.22 34.97
N VAL A 42 9.96 4.53 35.72
CA VAL A 42 9.34 5.84 35.86
C VAL A 42 9.50 6.27 37.31
N ARG A 43 10.05 7.46 37.53
CA ARG A 43 10.16 8.08 38.84
C ARG A 43 9.05 9.09 39.01
N ILE A 44 8.18 8.84 39.99
CA ILE A 44 7.16 9.78 40.43
C ILE A 44 7.72 10.59 41.61
N PRO A 45 7.78 11.93 41.53
CA PRO A 45 8.26 12.76 42.63
C PRO A 45 7.41 12.59 43.91
N LYS A 46 8.06 12.70 45.07
CA LYS A 46 7.36 12.69 46.36
C LYS A 46 6.36 13.85 46.43
N GLY A 47 5.14 13.57 46.90
CA GLY A 47 4.06 14.55 47.01
C GLY A 47 3.22 14.72 45.74
N THR A 48 3.58 14.06 44.64
CA THR A 48 2.72 13.94 43.45
C THR A 48 1.69 12.83 43.69
N PRO A 49 0.38 13.08 43.47
CA PRO A 49 -0.63 12.02 43.48
C PRO A 49 -0.26 10.89 42.51
N GLN A 50 -0.64 9.65 42.80
CA GLN A 50 -0.23 8.52 41.97
C GLN A 50 -0.96 8.54 40.62
N PRO A 51 -0.26 8.76 39.49
CA PRO A 51 -0.86 8.73 38.16
C PRO A 51 -1.13 7.28 37.73
N ILE A 52 -2.03 7.11 36.76
CA ILE A 52 -2.17 5.85 36.04
C ILE A 52 -1.14 5.84 34.91
N LEU A 53 -0.15 4.95 34.98
CA LEU A 53 0.83 4.76 33.93
C LEU A 53 0.33 3.72 32.93
N LYS A 54 0.50 3.96 31.63
CA LYS A 54 0.16 3.02 30.57
C LYS A 54 1.30 2.86 29.57
N LEU A 55 1.43 1.66 29.01
CA LEU A 55 2.25 1.33 27.85
C LEU A 55 1.33 0.90 26.72
N ASN A 56 1.19 1.70 25.65
CA ASN A 56 0.22 1.45 24.57
C ASN A 56 -1.15 0.99 25.12
N ASP A 57 -1.77 1.84 25.94
CA ASP A 57 -3.07 1.62 26.59
C ASP A 57 -3.14 0.54 27.69
N ARG A 58 -2.11 -0.28 27.87
CA ARG A 58 -2.04 -1.24 28.97
C ARG A 58 -1.51 -0.58 30.24
N VAL A 59 -2.25 -0.69 31.36
CA VAL A 59 -1.78 -0.19 32.66
C VAL A 59 -0.52 -0.93 33.11
N ILE A 60 0.50 -0.17 33.53
CA ILE A 60 1.80 -0.67 33.97
C ILE A 60 2.18 -0.13 35.34
N SER A 61 3.09 -0.84 36.03
CA SER A 61 3.77 -0.35 37.24
C SER A 61 4.88 0.64 36.90
N GLU A 62 5.39 1.34 37.93
CA GLU A 62 6.50 2.30 37.81
C GLU A 62 7.76 1.68 37.18
N ALA A 63 8.02 0.40 37.41
CA ALA A 63 9.09 -0.34 36.76
C ALA A 63 8.58 -1.71 36.30
N GLY A 64 9.15 -2.22 35.21
CA GLY A 64 8.77 -3.50 34.66
C GLY A 64 9.50 -3.85 33.38
N SER A 65 9.16 -5.02 32.85
CA SER A 65 9.63 -5.52 31.56
C SER A 65 8.50 -6.22 30.83
N LEU A 66 8.47 -6.10 29.50
CA LEU A 66 7.46 -6.74 28.68
C LEU A 66 8.07 -7.19 27.34
N LEU A 67 7.79 -8.45 27.00
CA LEU A 67 8.09 -9.00 25.68
C LEU A 67 7.06 -8.47 24.68
N VAL A 68 7.53 -7.86 23.59
CA VAL A 68 6.68 -7.19 22.61
C VAL A 68 7.18 -7.41 21.18
N SER A 69 6.27 -7.29 20.22
CA SER A 69 6.60 -7.33 18.78
C SER A 69 7.22 -5.99 18.32
N PRO A 70 7.85 -5.92 17.13
CA PRO A 70 8.28 -4.66 16.54
C PRO A 70 7.13 -3.64 16.47
N GLY A 71 7.42 -2.35 16.65
CA GLY A 71 6.40 -1.32 16.62
C GLY A 71 6.74 -0.06 17.41
N LYS A 72 5.77 0.86 17.48
CA LYS A 72 5.86 2.08 18.29
C LYS A 72 5.23 1.83 19.67
N TYR A 73 5.99 2.14 20.72
CA TYR A 73 5.58 2.00 22.11
C TYR A 73 5.67 3.34 22.82
N THR A 74 4.61 3.72 23.53
CA THR A 74 4.56 4.98 24.27
C THR A 74 4.22 4.71 25.73
N ILE A 75 4.95 5.38 26.63
CA ILE A 75 4.55 5.47 28.03
C ILE A 75 3.72 6.73 28.19
N THR A 76 2.48 6.56 28.62
CA THR A 76 1.58 7.67 28.95
C THR A 76 1.29 7.69 30.46
N ALA A 77 1.07 8.88 30.99
CA ALA A 77 0.63 9.08 32.36
C ALA A 77 -0.68 9.86 32.36
N THR A 78 -1.67 9.34 33.08
CA THR A 78 -3.02 9.92 33.20
C THR A 78 -3.31 10.30 34.64
N MET A 79 -3.85 11.51 34.84
CA MET A 79 -4.32 12.04 36.13
C MET A 79 -5.48 13.00 35.88
N ASP A 80 -6.58 12.86 36.63
CA ASP A 80 -7.76 13.75 36.57
C ASP A 80 -8.20 14.10 35.13
N GLU A 81 -8.37 13.06 34.29
CA GLU A 81 -8.76 13.14 32.87
C GLU A 81 -7.70 13.74 31.92
N VAL A 82 -6.58 14.24 32.43
CA VAL A 82 -5.43 14.69 31.64
C VAL A 82 -4.50 13.52 31.36
N SER A 83 -4.07 13.35 30.11
CA SER A 83 -3.07 12.35 29.72
C SER A 83 -1.92 13.01 28.97
N ILE A 84 -0.68 12.68 29.35
CA ILE A 84 0.52 13.11 28.61
C ILE A 84 1.35 11.91 28.18
N VAL A 85 1.99 12.03 27.03
CA VAL A 85 3.03 11.08 26.58
C VAL A 85 4.33 11.46 27.27
N LEU A 86 4.87 10.56 28.10
CA LEU A 86 6.13 10.78 28.80
C LEU A 86 7.34 10.44 27.93
N LYS A 87 7.26 9.34 27.18
CA LYS A 87 8.35 8.87 26.31
C LYS A 87 7.80 7.96 25.21
N GLU A 88 8.49 7.96 24.08
CA GLU A 88 8.25 7.07 22.96
C GLU A 88 9.51 6.23 22.68
N LEU A 89 9.29 5.00 22.24
CA LEU A 89 10.30 4.03 21.84
C LEU A 89 9.81 3.33 20.57
N ILE A 90 10.69 3.17 19.59
CA ILE A 90 10.39 2.44 18.35
C ILE A 90 11.31 1.24 18.31
N ILE A 91 10.73 0.06 18.15
CA ILE A 91 11.44 -1.18 17.91
C ILE A 91 11.38 -1.46 16.41
N GLY A 92 12.53 -1.33 15.76
CA GLY A 92 12.65 -1.49 14.32
C GLY A 92 12.70 -2.96 13.89
N ILE A 93 12.45 -3.19 12.61
CA ILE A 93 12.72 -4.47 11.96
C ILE A 93 14.01 -4.32 11.17
N THR A 94 14.99 -5.19 11.39
CA THR A 94 16.21 -5.21 10.57
C THR A 94 15.94 -5.87 9.22
N HIS A 95 16.52 -5.31 8.17
CA HIS A 95 16.51 -5.88 6.83
C HIS A 95 17.90 -6.37 6.37
N GLU A 96 18.88 -6.45 7.28
CA GLU A 96 20.29 -6.70 6.93
C GLU A 96 20.55 -8.09 6.32
N LEU A 97 19.68 -9.06 6.55
CA LEU A 97 19.76 -10.40 5.98
C LEU A 97 18.78 -10.61 4.83
N CYS A 98 18.08 -9.56 4.40
CA CYS A 98 17.17 -9.66 3.30
C CYS A 98 17.93 -9.78 1.98
N GLN A 99 17.42 -10.63 1.10
CA GLN A 99 17.96 -10.86 -0.23
C GLN A 99 16.96 -10.33 -1.25
N ASP A 100 17.49 -9.58 -2.21
CA ASP A 100 16.73 -9.10 -3.35
C ASP A 100 16.87 -10.12 -4.47
N ILE A 101 15.76 -10.76 -4.83
CA ILE A 101 15.69 -11.68 -5.96
C ILE A 101 15.03 -10.95 -7.12
N VAL A 102 15.76 -10.85 -8.23
CA VAL A 102 15.20 -10.36 -9.49
C VAL A 102 14.33 -11.48 -10.08
N VAL A 103 13.10 -11.14 -10.43
CA VAL A 103 12.22 -12.07 -11.15
C VAL A 103 12.72 -12.14 -12.59
N GLU A 104 13.52 -13.17 -12.90
CA GLU A 104 14.10 -13.40 -14.24
C GLU A 104 13.02 -13.51 -15.33
N LYS A 105 11.79 -13.82 -14.93
CA LYS A 105 10.59 -13.97 -15.79
C LYS A 105 9.77 -12.68 -15.94
N ALA A 106 10.38 -11.50 -15.76
CA ALA A 106 9.66 -10.24 -15.94
C ALA A 106 9.05 -10.11 -17.35
N ASP A 107 9.72 -10.63 -18.38
CA ASP A 107 9.18 -10.71 -19.74
C ASP A 107 8.01 -11.68 -19.87
N ASP A 108 8.03 -12.81 -19.16
CA ASP A 108 6.87 -13.73 -19.12
C ASP A 108 5.66 -13.06 -18.46
N ILE A 109 5.88 -12.22 -17.45
CA ILE A 109 4.81 -11.41 -16.82
C ILE A 109 4.25 -10.41 -17.83
N ARG A 110 5.11 -9.68 -18.55
CA ARG A 110 4.67 -8.76 -19.62
C ARG A 110 3.86 -9.51 -20.67
N GLN A 111 4.34 -10.66 -21.11
CA GLN A 111 3.69 -11.46 -22.14
C GLN A 111 2.35 -12.06 -21.66
N ALA A 112 2.27 -12.50 -20.40
CA ALA A 112 1.02 -12.98 -19.81
C ALA A 112 -0.04 -11.87 -19.73
N ILE A 113 0.35 -10.66 -19.35
CA ILE A 113 -0.55 -9.49 -19.34
C ILE A 113 -0.96 -9.12 -20.77
N GLN A 114 -0.02 -9.12 -21.72
CA GLN A 114 -0.33 -8.86 -23.14
C GLN A 114 -1.33 -9.88 -23.70
N ASN A 115 -1.12 -11.16 -23.46
CA ASN A 115 -2.04 -12.21 -23.89
C ASN A 115 -3.45 -12.04 -23.29
N GLU A 116 -3.53 -11.67 -22.01
CA GLU A 116 -4.82 -11.39 -21.36
C GLU A 116 -5.51 -10.18 -22.03
N LEU A 117 -4.76 -9.11 -22.32
CA LEU A 117 -5.26 -7.92 -23.01
C LEU A 117 -5.73 -8.22 -24.45
N GLU A 118 -4.96 -9.00 -25.20
CA GLU A 118 -5.34 -9.45 -26.55
C GLU A 118 -6.61 -10.30 -26.53
N SER A 119 -6.79 -11.14 -25.50
CA SER A 119 -8.01 -11.94 -25.35
C SER A 119 -9.25 -11.09 -25.02
N MET A 120 -9.05 -9.93 -24.37
CA MET A 120 -10.12 -9.02 -23.98
C MET A 120 -10.58 -8.10 -25.11
N PHE A 121 -9.68 -7.77 -26.03
CA PHE A 121 -9.95 -6.87 -27.16
C PHE A 121 -9.73 -7.61 -28.48
N PRO A 122 -10.59 -8.60 -28.79
CA PRO A 122 -10.51 -9.32 -30.05
C PRO A 122 -10.75 -8.36 -31.22
N LYS A 123 -10.19 -8.69 -32.39
CA LYS A 123 -10.22 -7.82 -33.59
C LYS A 123 -11.62 -7.43 -34.08
N ASP A 124 -12.66 -8.17 -33.67
CA ASP A 124 -14.06 -7.97 -34.06
C ASP A 124 -14.94 -7.48 -32.89
N GLY A 125 -14.35 -6.93 -31.82
CA GLY A 125 -15.07 -6.42 -30.65
C GLY A 125 -15.43 -4.93 -30.74
N ASP A 126 -16.25 -4.47 -29.79
CA ASP A 126 -16.62 -3.04 -29.61
C ASP A 126 -15.40 -2.11 -29.41
N PHE A 127 -14.27 -2.68 -29.01
CA PHE A 127 -12.99 -2.00 -28.85
C PHE A 127 -11.93 -2.79 -29.61
N ILE A 128 -11.21 -2.09 -30.48
CA ILE A 128 -10.11 -2.66 -31.27
C ILE A 128 -8.81 -2.08 -30.72
N GLN A 129 -7.81 -2.93 -30.43
CA GLN A 129 -6.49 -2.42 -30.07
C GLN A 129 -5.84 -1.72 -31.27
N ARG A 130 -5.54 -0.42 -31.12
CA ARG A 130 -4.78 0.38 -32.09
C ARG A 130 -3.33 -0.10 -32.20
N SER A 131 -2.78 -0.51 -31.07
CA SER A 131 -1.44 -1.05 -30.95
C SER A 131 -1.37 -2.01 -29.77
N PRO A 132 -0.41 -2.96 -29.76
CA PRO A 132 -0.15 -3.79 -28.59
C PRO A 132 0.02 -2.93 -27.34
N ALA A 133 -0.55 -3.38 -26.23
CA ALA A 133 -0.44 -2.68 -24.96
C ALA A 133 1.03 -2.58 -24.52
N THR A 134 1.39 -1.40 -24.02
CA THR A 134 2.72 -1.14 -23.47
C THR A 134 2.68 -1.39 -21.97
N ILE A 135 3.59 -2.21 -21.46
CA ILE A 135 3.69 -2.53 -20.04
C ILE A 135 5.05 -2.06 -19.56
N ASP A 136 5.07 -1.10 -18.65
CA ASP A 136 6.29 -0.57 -18.06
C ASP A 136 6.30 -0.76 -16.55
N PHE A 137 7.42 -1.25 -16.05
CA PHE A 137 7.68 -1.33 -14.62
C PHE A 137 8.39 -0.03 -14.24
N GLY A 138 7.75 0.78 -13.41
CA GLY A 138 8.27 2.10 -13.05
C GLY A 138 9.72 2.00 -12.58
N ARG A 139 10.61 2.80 -13.19
CA ARG A 139 12.06 2.72 -12.94
C ARG A 139 12.45 3.39 -11.63
N GLY A 140 13.26 2.73 -10.83
CA GLY A 140 13.88 3.32 -9.64
C GLY A 140 13.69 2.47 -8.38
N VAL A 141 14.77 2.30 -7.60
CA VAL A 141 14.75 1.57 -6.33
C VAL A 141 13.64 2.08 -5.41
N GLY A 142 12.74 1.18 -5.02
CA GLY A 142 11.61 1.48 -4.14
C GLY A 142 10.31 1.87 -4.85
N ARG A 143 10.30 2.00 -6.19
CA ARG A 143 9.04 2.11 -6.94
C ARG A 143 8.32 0.78 -6.97
N ARG A 144 7.03 0.80 -6.72
CA ARG A 144 6.16 -0.40 -6.70
C ARG A 144 5.10 -0.33 -7.78
N GLU A 145 5.41 0.30 -8.90
CA GLU A 145 4.42 0.72 -9.89
C GLU A 145 4.57 -0.09 -11.18
N LEU A 146 3.45 -0.56 -11.72
CA LEU A 146 3.33 -1.16 -13.05
C LEU A 146 2.32 -0.33 -13.84
N SER A 147 2.76 0.30 -14.92
CA SER A 147 1.90 1.04 -15.85
C SER A 147 1.55 0.12 -17.02
N VAL A 148 0.25 0.05 -17.33
CA VAL A 148 -0.30 -0.64 -18.48
C VAL A 148 -1.00 0.41 -19.34
N GLN A 149 -0.40 0.71 -20.49
CA GLN A 149 -0.97 1.62 -21.46
C GLN A 149 -1.66 0.82 -22.56
N VAL A 150 -2.95 1.03 -22.71
CA VAL A 150 -3.76 0.38 -23.75
C VAL A 150 -4.30 1.46 -24.67
N LYS A 151 -4.07 1.28 -25.98
CA LYS A 151 -4.57 2.19 -27.01
C LYS A 151 -5.69 1.49 -27.77
N LEU A 152 -6.89 2.03 -27.67
CA LEU A 152 -8.10 1.45 -28.23
C LEU A 152 -8.73 2.37 -29.27
N ILE A 153 -9.45 1.76 -30.19
CA ILE A 153 -10.32 2.41 -31.16
C ILE A 153 -11.73 1.88 -30.96
N ILE A 154 -12.70 2.78 -30.86
CA ILE A 154 -14.12 2.42 -30.97
C ILE A 154 -14.58 2.74 -32.39
N PRO A 155 -14.93 1.74 -33.22
CA PRO A 155 -15.55 1.97 -34.52
C PRO A 155 -16.98 2.47 -34.33
N ILE A 156 -17.42 3.41 -35.18
CA ILE A 156 -18.76 4.02 -35.06
C ILE A 156 -19.53 3.84 -36.35
N ASP A 157 -20.49 2.94 -36.30
CA ASP A 157 -21.38 2.69 -37.42
C ASP A 157 -22.41 3.82 -37.55
N ASN A 158 -22.52 4.37 -38.76
CA ASN A 158 -23.51 5.39 -39.14
C ASN A 158 -23.39 6.72 -38.38
N GLY A 159 -22.20 7.06 -37.87
CA GLY A 159 -21.90 8.34 -37.21
C GLY A 159 -21.26 9.39 -38.14
N PRO A 160 -21.12 10.65 -37.67
CA PRO A 160 -20.39 11.70 -38.40
C PRO A 160 -18.86 11.52 -38.39
N ILE A 161 -18.35 10.58 -37.59
CA ILE A 161 -16.95 10.18 -37.52
C ILE A 161 -16.87 8.66 -37.65
N ASP A 162 -15.78 8.18 -38.25
CA ASP A 162 -15.59 6.75 -38.51
C ASP A 162 -15.15 5.98 -37.25
N HIS A 163 -14.48 6.66 -36.31
CA HIS A 163 -13.96 6.06 -35.09
C HIS A 163 -13.63 7.10 -34.00
N VAL A 164 -13.45 6.62 -32.77
CA VAL A 164 -12.90 7.38 -31.63
C VAL A 164 -11.64 6.72 -31.13
N ASP A 165 -10.59 7.52 -30.96
CA ASP A 165 -9.33 7.08 -30.36
C ASP A 165 -9.40 7.24 -28.83
N ILE A 166 -9.01 6.19 -28.11
CA ILE A 166 -9.02 6.15 -26.65
C ILE A 166 -7.67 5.62 -26.16
N ASP A 167 -6.94 6.48 -25.46
CA ASP A 167 -5.71 6.12 -24.78
C ASP A 167 -5.99 5.95 -23.29
N ILE A 168 -5.71 4.75 -22.78
CA ILE A 168 -5.95 4.36 -21.39
C ILE A 168 -4.61 4.11 -20.70
N ASP A 169 -4.32 4.83 -19.62
CA ASP A 169 -3.18 4.58 -18.73
C ASP A 169 -3.68 4.03 -17.39
N LEU A 170 -3.42 2.74 -17.15
CA LEU A 170 -3.71 2.07 -15.88
C LEU A 170 -2.43 1.94 -15.06
N ARG A 171 -2.44 2.47 -13.84
CA ARG A 171 -1.31 2.38 -12.92
C ARG A 171 -1.67 1.47 -11.77
N PHE A 172 -1.02 0.31 -11.74
CA PHE A 172 -1.10 -0.64 -10.65
C PHE A 172 0.06 -0.45 -9.69
N SER A 173 -0.20 -0.68 -8.41
CA SER A 173 0.83 -0.70 -7.38
C SER A 173 0.77 -1.99 -6.58
N PHE A 174 1.93 -2.38 -6.06
CA PHE A 174 2.11 -3.57 -5.25
C PHE A 174 2.24 -3.18 -3.77
N SER A 175 1.46 -3.84 -2.92
CA SER A 175 1.65 -3.82 -1.47
C SER A 175 1.88 -5.24 -0.99
N ILE A 176 2.36 -5.37 0.24
CA ILE A 176 2.45 -6.67 0.92
C ILE A 176 1.73 -6.56 2.25
N ILE A 177 0.80 -7.47 2.48
CA ILE A 177 0.33 -7.79 3.82
C ILE A 177 1.45 -8.54 4.51
N GLN A 178 1.91 -7.98 5.62
CA GLN A 178 2.91 -8.61 6.45
C GLN A 178 2.44 -10.00 6.88
N PRO A 179 3.37 -10.95 7.06
CA PRO A 179 2.95 -12.31 7.36
C PRO A 179 2.24 -12.38 8.70
N ASP A 180 1.17 -13.18 8.75
CA ASP A 180 0.36 -13.44 9.93
C ASP A 180 0.13 -14.95 10.11
N HIS A 181 -0.72 -15.34 11.06
CA HIS A 181 -1.01 -16.75 11.31
C HIS A 181 -1.62 -17.47 10.09
N ASP A 182 -2.36 -16.74 9.25
CA ASP A 182 -3.06 -17.30 8.09
C ASP A 182 -2.20 -17.21 6.81
N HIS A 183 -1.22 -16.29 6.78
CA HIS A 183 -0.32 -16.02 5.66
C HIS A 183 1.14 -15.94 6.13
N PRO A 184 1.77 -17.05 6.58
CA PRO A 184 3.10 -17.03 7.20
C PRO A 184 4.25 -16.56 6.30
N LYS A 185 4.04 -16.52 4.97
CA LYS A 185 5.03 -16.05 3.98
C LYS A 185 4.81 -14.60 3.51
N GLY A 186 3.76 -13.94 4.01
CA GLY A 186 3.29 -12.64 3.54
C GLY A 186 2.43 -12.80 2.29
N LEU A 187 1.53 -11.84 2.06
CA LEU A 187 0.65 -11.85 0.89
C LEU A 187 0.90 -10.58 0.08
N ALA A 188 1.29 -10.72 -1.18
CA ALA A 188 1.31 -9.58 -2.08
C ALA A 188 -0.12 -9.18 -2.45
N ILE A 189 -0.42 -7.89 -2.47
CA ILE A 189 -1.67 -7.35 -2.98
C ILE A 189 -1.35 -6.43 -4.15
N VAL A 190 -2.03 -6.67 -5.27
CA VAL A 190 -2.10 -5.72 -6.37
C VAL A 190 -3.30 -4.80 -6.17
N TYR A 191 -3.10 -3.49 -6.28
CA TYR A 191 -4.20 -2.53 -6.29
C TYR A 191 -4.02 -1.50 -7.40
N LEU A 192 -5.13 -0.96 -7.89
CA LEU A 192 -5.11 0.12 -8.86
C LEU A 192 -4.82 1.42 -8.11
N GLN A 193 -3.70 2.07 -8.43
CA GLN A 193 -3.29 3.36 -7.85
C GLN A 193 -3.94 4.52 -8.57
N GLY A 194 -4.09 4.41 -9.90
CA GLY A 194 -4.66 5.46 -10.72
C GLY A 194 -5.04 4.95 -12.10
N PHE A 195 -5.90 5.71 -12.75
CA PHE A 195 -6.42 5.44 -14.07
C PHE A 195 -6.67 6.78 -14.76
N ASP A 196 -6.16 6.91 -15.98
CA ASP A 196 -6.39 8.07 -16.83
C ASP A 196 -6.94 7.61 -18.19
N VAL A 197 -7.88 8.38 -18.73
CA VAL A 197 -8.47 8.13 -20.04
C VAL A 197 -8.41 9.42 -20.83
N GLN A 198 -7.77 9.34 -21.98
CA GLN A 198 -7.71 10.42 -22.95
C GLN A 198 -8.48 9.97 -24.18
N THR A 199 -9.55 10.70 -24.48
CA THR A 199 -10.37 10.49 -25.67
C THR A 199 -10.05 11.60 -26.65
N ASP A 200 -9.69 11.23 -27.87
CA ASP A 200 -9.53 12.18 -28.97
C ASP A 200 -10.72 12.06 -29.92
N ILE A 201 -11.48 13.14 -30.05
CA ILE A 201 -12.69 13.21 -30.85
C ILE A 201 -12.52 14.38 -31.83
N ASP A 202 -12.02 14.05 -33.02
CA ASP A 202 -11.88 15.00 -34.11
C ASP A 202 -13.22 15.20 -34.83
N LEU A 203 -14.00 16.19 -34.40
CA LEU A 203 -15.24 16.60 -35.06
C LEU A 203 -15.01 17.87 -35.91
N PRO A 204 -15.65 17.97 -37.09
CA PRO A 204 -15.73 19.24 -37.80
C PRO A 204 -16.47 20.29 -36.96
N TRP A 205 -15.99 21.54 -36.98
CA TRP A 205 -16.51 22.66 -36.17
C TRP A 205 -18.04 22.90 -36.23
N TYR A 206 -18.70 22.46 -37.30
CA TYR A 206 -20.16 22.60 -37.49
C TYR A 206 -20.97 21.47 -36.83
N LEU A 207 -20.32 20.41 -36.35
CA LEU A 207 -20.93 19.28 -35.63
C LEU A 207 -20.59 19.29 -34.13
N ASP A 208 -19.54 20.01 -33.71
CA ASP A 208 -19.10 20.16 -32.32
C ASP A 208 -20.23 20.52 -31.36
N SER A 209 -21.09 21.47 -31.70
CA SER A 209 -22.09 21.97 -30.74
C SER A 209 -23.31 21.06 -30.54
N LEU A 210 -23.59 20.14 -31.48
CA LEU A 210 -24.79 19.30 -31.46
C LEU A 210 -24.50 17.88 -30.98
N TRP A 211 -23.33 17.35 -31.34
CA TRP A 211 -23.01 15.94 -31.13
C TRP A 211 -22.10 15.71 -29.93
N PHE A 212 -21.28 16.69 -29.54
CA PHE A 212 -20.25 16.51 -28.51
C PHE A 212 -20.81 15.94 -27.20
N GLY A 213 -21.89 16.52 -26.65
CA GLY A 213 -22.47 16.03 -25.39
C GLY A 213 -23.15 14.65 -25.46
N VAL A 214 -23.64 14.22 -26.63
CA VAL A 214 -24.22 12.88 -26.82
C VAL A 214 -23.12 11.85 -27.03
N PHE A 215 -22.09 12.23 -27.77
CA PHE A 215 -20.93 11.40 -28.07
C PHE A 215 -20.10 11.15 -26.82
N GLU A 216 -19.86 12.19 -26.02
CA GLU A 216 -19.15 12.12 -24.75
C GLU A 216 -19.87 11.14 -23.81
N GLY A 217 -21.19 11.28 -23.62
CA GLY A 217 -21.94 10.35 -22.77
C GLY A 217 -21.98 8.89 -23.28
N PHE A 218 -21.96 8.67 -24.60
CA PHE A 218 -21.88 7.33 -25.19
C PHE A 218 -20.49 6.70 -24.96
N VAL A 219 -19.42 7.46 -25.22
CA VAL A 219 -18.03 7.04 -25.04
C VAL A 219 -17.74 6.80 -23.56
N GLU A 220 -18.14 7.71 -22.67
CA GLU A 220 -18.04 7.55 -21.23
C GLU A 220 -18.77 6.29 -20.75
N GLY A 221 -20.00 6.05 -21.19
CA GLY A 221 -20.75 4.84 -20.82
C GLY A 221 -20.07 3.54 -21.27
N LYS A 222 -19.50 3.52 -22.48
CA LYS A 222 -18.74 2.38 -23.02
C LYS A 222 -17.42 2.18 -22.29
N ILE A 223 -16.72 3.26 -21.93
CA ILE A 223 -15.50 3.23 -21.12
C ILE A 223 -15.82 2.69 -19.73
N ASP A 224 -16.85 3.19 -19.06
CA ASP A 224 -17.26 2.74 -17.73
C ASP A 224 -17.57 1.24 -17.73
N GLU A 225 -18.33 0.76 -18.72
CA GLU A 225 -18.71 -0.64 -18.80
C GLU A 225 -17.51 -1.56 -19.13
N SER A 226 -16.69 -1.18 -20.10
CA SER A 226 -15.64 -2.07 -20.61
C SER A 226 -14.35 -1.94 -19.81
N VAL A 227 -14.01 -0.73 -19.38
CA VAL A 227 -12.77 -0.46 -18.66
C VAL A 227 -12.96 -0.65 -17.17
N GLU A 228 -13.98 -0.05 -16.55
CA GLU A 228 -14.14 -0.18 -15.10
C GLU A 228 -14.65 -1.54 -14.67
N LYS A 229 -15.69 -2.05 -15.33
CA LYS A 229 -16.34 -3.31 -14.89
C LYS A 229 -15.65 -4.56 -15.42
N GLN A 230 -14.85 -4.47 -16.48
CA GLN A 230 -14.21 -5.66 -17.06
C GLN A 230 -12.68 -5.58 -17.05
N LEU A 231 -12.07 -4.54 -17.63
CA LEU A 231 -10.61 -4.43 -17.79
C LEU A 231 -9.89 -4.36 -16.44
N LYS A 232 -10.26 -3.39 -15.59
CA LYS A 232 -9.68 -3.20 -14.26
C LYS A 232 -9.68 -4.51 -13.42
N PRO A 233 -10.81 -5.20 -13.21
CA PRO A 233 -10.84 -6.40 -12.37
C PRO A 233 -10.09 -7.59 -12.98
N LYS A 234 -10.16 -7.79 -14.30
CA LYS A 234 -9.44 -8.90 -14.96
C LYS A 234 -7.93 -8.70 -14.91
N LEU A 235 -7.44 -7.50 -15.21
CA LEU A 235 -6.01 -7.18 -15.10
C LEU A 235 -5.52 -7.30 -13.67
N LYS A 236 -6.28 -6.78 -12.69
CA LYS A 236 -5.95 -6.95 -11.27
C LYS A 236 -5.84 -8.44 -10.90
N ALA A 237 -6.81 -9.27 -11.31
CA ALA A 237 -6.80 -10.70 -11.02
C ALA A 237 -5.66 -11.44 -11.74
N CYS A 238 -5.33 -11.05 -12.97
CA CYS A 238 -4.21 -11.62 -13.72
C CYS A 238 -2.87 -11.30 -13.03
N LEU A 239 -2.64 -10.02 -12.70
CA LEU A 239 -1.46 -9.57 -11.96
C LEU A 239 -1.33 -10.26 -10.60
N GLN A 240 -2.44 -10.36 -9.86
CA GLN A 240 -2.47 -11.04 -8.57
C GLN A 240 -2.07 -12.50 -8.70
N ARG A 241 -2.68 -13.23 -9.65
CA ARG A 241 -2.37 -14.64 -9.93
C ARG A 241 -0.91 -14.85 -10.34
N LEU A 242 -0.34 -13.93 -11.12
CA LEU A 242 1.07 -14.01 -11.53
C LEU A 242 1.99 -13.87 -10.32
N ILE A 243 1.71 -12.96 -9.38
CA ILE A 243 2.49 -12.87 -8.15
C ILE A 243 2.29 -14.11 -7.29
N ASP A 244 1.04 -14.53 -7.09
CA ASP A 244 0.68 -15.70 -6.28
C ASP A 244 1.30 -17.00 -6.82
N ASN A 245 1.56 -17.11 -8.13
CA ASN A 245 2.22 -18.27 -8.72
C ASN A 245 3.75 -18.26 -8.54
N ASN A 246 4.37 -17.08 -8.34
CA ASN A 246 5.81 -16.96 -8.14
C ASN A 246 6.23 -17.00 -6.66
N LEU A 247 5.31 -16.72 -5.73
CA LEU A 247 5.54 -16.76 -4.28
C LEU A 247 5.65 -18.15 -3.59
N PRO A 248 4.95 -19.22 -4.01
CA PRO A 248 4.91 -20.47 -3.26
C PRO A 248 6.21 -21.29 -3.32
N GLU A 249 7.15 -20.94 -4.20
CA GLU A 249 8.48 -21.57 -4.26
C GLU A 249 9.46 -21.06 -3.18
N LEU A 250 9.04 -20.09 -2.37
CA LEU A 250 9.87 -19.56 -1.30
C LEU A 250 10.08 -20.59 -0.17
N PRO A 251 11.34 -20.85 0.25
CA PRO A 251 11.63 -21.67 1.42
C PRO A 251 10.87 -21.17 2.65
N ASP A 252 10.44 -22.09 3.53
CA ASP A 252 9.71 -21.74 4.76
C ASP A 252 10.53 -20.86 5.73
N THR A 253 11.85 -20.75 5.51
CA THR A 253 12.76 -19.88 6.25
C THR A 253 12.75 -18.43 5.77
N LEU A 254 11.99 -18.11 4.72
CA LEU A 254 11.94 -16.78 4.10
C LEU A 254 10.48 -16.30 3.98
N TYR A 255 10.27 -15.01 4.20
CA TYR A 255 9.02 -14.32 3.91
C TYR A 255 9.25 -13.17 2.92
N LEU A 256 8.20 -12.82 2.19
CA LEU A 256 8.21 -11.68 1.29
C LEU A 256 8.04 -10.38 2.07
N SER A 257 9.04 -9.50 2.03
CA SER A 257 9.01 -8.23 2.77
C SER A 257 8.70 -7.01 1.89
N ASN A 258 9.13 -7.05 0.62
CA ASN A 258 8.93 -5.96 -0.32
C ASN A 258 8.81 -6.50 -1.76
N ILE A 259 7.97 -5.86 -2.57
CA ILE A 259 8.02 -5.96 -4.04
C ILE A 259 8.33 -4.55 -4.54
N PHE A 260 9.36 -4.41 -5.36
CA PHE A 260 9.71 -3.13 -5.98
C PHE A 260 10.40 -3.38 -7.32
N ASN A 261 10.54 -2.34 -8.14
CA ASN A 261 11.27 -2.41 -9.39
C ASN A 261 12.69 -1.86 -9.19
N ASN A 262 13.68 -2.48 -9.82
CA ASN A 262 15.04 -1.94 -9.83
C ASN A 262 15.18 -0.80 -10.86
N ASN A 263 16.40 -0.27 -11.01
CA ASN A 263 16.68 0.79 -11.98
C ASN A 263 16.60 0.33 -13.44
N ASN A 264 16.67 -0.98 -13.68
CA ASN A 264 16.57 -1.58 -15.01
C ASN A 264 15.11 -1.83 -15.41
N GLY A 265 14.14 -1.63 -14.51
CA GLY A 265 12.73 -1.94 -14.75
C GLY A 265 12.41 -3.42 -14.58
N ASP A 266 13.21 -4.16 -13.81
CA ASP A 266 12.91 -5.53 -13.42
C ASP A 266 12.15 -5.54 -12.09
N LEU A 267 11.20 -6.47 -11.98
CA LEU A 267 10.50 -6.74 -10.73
C LEU A 267 11.45 -7.46 -9.76
N VAL A 268 11.56 -6.94 -8.54
CA VAL A 268 12.42 -7.46 -7.47
C VAL A 268 11.59 -7.81 -6.26
N LEU A 269 11.78 -9.02 -5.77
CA LEU A 269 11.22 -9.53 -4.53
C LEU A 269 12.29 -9.43 -3.44
N ARG A 270 12.03 -8.65 -2.39
CA ARG A 270 12.88 -8.65 -1.20
C ARG A 270 12.39 -9.71 -0.23
N LEU A 271 13.16 -10.77 -0.11
CA LEU A 271 12.93 -11.85 0.83
C LEU A 271 13.74 -11.62 2.08
N CYS A 272 13.15 -11.86 3.24
CA CYS A 272 13.84 -11.74 4.51
C CYS A 272 13.69 -13.05 5.28
N PRO A 273 14.69 -13.44 6.09
CA PRO A 273 14.56 -14.58 6.98
C PRO A 273 13.38 -14.42 7.94
N SER A 274 12.51 -15.42 7.99
CA SER A 274 11.39 -15.55 8.94
C SER A 274 11.88 -15.76 10.37
#